data_AF-A0A7C9IQ10-F1
#
_entry.id   AF-A0A7C9IQ10-F1
#
_cell.length_a   1.000
_cell.length_b   1.000
_cell.length_c   1.000
_cell.angle_alpha   90.00
_cell.angle_beta   90.00
_cell.angle_gamma   90.00
#
_symmetry.space_group_name_H-M   'P 1'
#
loop_
_entity.id
_entity.type
_entity.pdbx_description
1 polymer ?
#
loop_
_entity_poly.entity_id
_entity_poly.type
_entity_poly.pdbx_seq_one_letter_code
_entity_poly.pdbx_strand_id
1 'polypeptide(L)'
;MDADFRPEPRLRLMGDTALLAPLRRAALRELAVMHQENVFDLPVYQRSLELETGERILCRRAGDQDFIEIIGARGGATDEAEVAPPAQPPRRDDEFYVIPECLARYDGLDSLQNTVPDGALAGWTLGLGAGVTIVAADAAGLPAYAGLPQAGIERAVGVFRLPGGAASGILYGREHIPDEVPFSVSCLVRLTAPLAYDYTFDARGVLNPIRPYLLRTDDGAAFVHDCPGALSPLIGFCSPYRNPNWEEDVTYPWSPWNDNYAADPDRLQGARRAGASCDGAPLLRGDSYRDAQGNPYPHPDGFVMGLQAAGVFVADGNRLLGARLSHFESQFGTAVPVSDPLEIGLWHHVVMTHALDGTVRLYVTRQDQAQGAAYAGTMPLCALDAACTYQASGVNAWTLRNGPGGEAIAAYRMNPAMDVALPRFFHYALSPAQAWLLSLEALSGLFVADDHEAAQALALGLTPIVIEKEVS
;
A
#
# COMPACT_ATOMS: atom_id res chain seq x y z
N MET A 1 -54.63 6.41 10.86
CA MET A 1 -53.87 7.64 10.55
C MET A 1 -52.92 7.78 11.73
N ASP A 2 -51.89 6.94 11.73
CA ASP A 2 -50.90 6.88 12.81
C ASP A 2 -49.72 7.75 12.40
N ALA A 3 -49.25 8.55 13.35
CA ALA A 3 -48.27 9.60 13.18
C ALA A 3 -46.99 9.10 12.50
N ASP A 4 -46.45 9.90 11.58
CA ASP A 4 -45.14 9.74 10.94
C ASP A 4 -44.09 9.34 11.97
N PHE A 5 -43.73 8.05 12.00
CA PHE A 5 -42.56 7.59 12.72
C PHE A 5 -41.34 8.08 11.95
N ARG A 6 -40.74 9.18 12.40
CA ARG A 6 -39.40 9.57 11.95
C ARG A 6 -38.38 8.99 12.92
N PRO A 7 -37.45 8.14 12.46
CA PRO A 7 -36.38 7.62 13.30
C PRO A 7 -35.67 8.76 14.04
N GLU A 8 -35.30 8.56 15.31
CA GLU A 8 -34.45 9.53 16.00
C GLU A 8 -33.12 9.68 15.25
N PRO A 9 -32.59 10.92 15.12
CA PRO A 9 -31.34 11.13 14.42
C PRO A 9 -30.19 10.46 15.16
N ARG A 10 -29.38 9.70 14.43
CA ARG A 10 -28.19 9.06 15.00
C ARG A 10 -27.09 10.08 15.19
N LEU A 11 -26.81 10.40 16.45
CA LEU A 11 -25.75 11.33 16.82
C LEU A 11 -24.44 10.59 17.05
N ARG A 12 -23.37 11.08 16.43
CA ARG A 12 -22.00 10.65 16.63
C ARG A 12 -21.13 11.83 17.03
N LEU A 13 -20.30 11.66 18.05
CA LEU A 13 -19.26 12.60 18.43
C LEU A 13 -17.92 12.04 17.96
N MET A 14 -17.16 12.83 17.20
CA MET A 14 -15.89 12.46 16.58
C MET A 14 -14.79 13.36 17.17
N GLY A 15 -14.28 12.95 18.33
CA GLY A 15 -13.32 13.68 19.14
C GLY A 15 -13.62 13.52 20.64
N ASP A 16 -13.08 14.39 21.48
CA ASP A 16 -13.32 14.35 22.93
C ASP A 16 -14.81 14.55 23.25
N THR A 17 -15.45 13.50 23.77
CA THR A 17 -16.88 13.47 24.09
C THR A 17 -17.27 14.56 25.10
N ALA A 18 -16.41 14.88 26.06
CA ALA A 18 -16.70 15.90 27.07
C ALA A 18 -16.70 17.31 26.47
N LEU A 19 -15.83 17.56 25.48
CA LEU A 19 -15.76 18.83 24.76
C LEU A 19 -16.86 18.97 23.71
N LEU A 20 -17.27 17.88 23.06
CA LEU A 20 -18.24 17.90 21.95
C LEU A 20 -19.70 17.72 22.39
N ALA A 21 -19.97 17.09 23.53
CA ALA A 21 -21.34 16.90 24.03
C ALA A 21 -22.16 18.21 24.17
N PRO A 22 -21.58 19.36 24.60
CA PRO A 22 -22.29 20.64 24.62
C PRO A 22 -22.79 21.12 23.25
N LEU A 23 -22.17 20.69 22.14
CA LEU A 23 -22.52 21.09 20.78
C LEU A 23 -23.79 20.39 20.24
N ARG A 24 -24.31 19.37 20.94
CA ARG A 24 -25.52 18.63 20.54
C ARG A 24 -26.71 19.54 20.22
N ARG A 25 -26.88 20.63 20.98
CA ARG A 25 -27.97 21.59 20.75
C ARG A 25 -27.77 22.39 19.46
N ALA A 26 -26.53 22.73 19.11
CA ALA A 26 -26.23 23.36 17.84
C ALA A 26 -26.49 22.41 16.67
N ALA A 27 -26.10 21.14 16.83
CA ALA A 27 -26.25 20.14 15.79
C ALA A 27 -27.71 19.77 15.49
N LEU A 28 -28.57 19.72 16.50
CA LEU A 28 -30.02 19.56 16.30
C LEU A 28 -30.67 20.76 15.61
N ARG A 29 -30.16 21.98 15.82
CA ARG A 29 -30.62 23.15 15.08
C ARG A 29 -30.21 23.06 13.61
N GLU A 30 -28.99 22.62 13.35
CA GLU A 30 -28.49 22.44 11.99
C GLU A 30 -29.27 21.37 11.23
N LEU A 31 -29.66 20.28 11.90
CA LEU A 31 -30.54 19.26 11.32
C LEU A 31 -31.91 19.84 10.94
N ALA A 32 -32.48 20.71 11.79
CA ALA A 32 -33.76 21.36 11.48
C ALA A 32 -33.64 22.29 10.26
N VAL A 33 -32.49 22.97 10.10
CA VAL A 33 -32.22 23.77 8.89
C VAL A 33 -32.08 22.87 7.67
N MET A 34 -31.36 21.75 7.78
CA MET A 34 -31.25 20.76 6.71
C MET A 34 -32.63 20.28 6.24
N HIS A 35 -33.57 20.03 7.16
CA HIS A 35 -34.95 19.65 6.80
C HIS A 35 -35.73 20.77 6.12
N GLN A 36 -35.49 22.03 6.51
CA GLN A 36 -36.11 23.18 5.86
C GLN A 36 -35.57 23.43 4.44
N GLU A 37 -34.27 23.17 4.23
CA GLU A 37 -33.62 23.36 2.93
C GLU A 37 -33.80 22.16 1.98
N ASN A 38 -34.06 20.96 2.50
CA ASN A 38 -34.42 19.79 1.71
C ASN A 38 -35.90 19.86 1.25
N VAL A 39 -36.26 20.92 0.53
CA VAL A 39 -37.64 21.23 0.09
C VAL A 39 -38.25 20.12 -0.78
N PHE A 40 -37.42 19.31 -1.44
CA PHE A 40 -37.83 18.20 -2.29
C PHE A 40 -37.85 16.83 -1.59
N ASP A 41 -37.61 16.80 -0.28
CA ASP A 41 -37.53 15.58 0.54
C ASP A 41 -36.62 14.50 -0.08
N LEU A 42 -35.45 14.94 -0.56
CA LEU A 42 -34.47 14.04 -1.19
C LEU A 42 -34.03 12.98 -0.17
N PRO A 43 -33.96 11.69 -0.56
CA PRO A 43 -33.54 10.59 0.31
C PRO A 43 -32.06 10.66 0.66
N VAL A 44 -31.29 11.50 -0.03
CA VAL A 44 -29.89 11.78 0.26
C VAL A 44 -29.69 13.28 0.19
N TYR A 45 -29.36 13.88 1.33
CA TYR A 45 -29.14 15.32 1.44
C TYR A 45 -28.19 15.59 2.61
N GLN A 46 -27.26 16.53 2.46
CA GLN A 46 -26.29 16.84 3.49
C GLN A 46 -26.10 18.35 3.66
N ARG A 47 -25.76 18.73 4.88
CA ARG A 47 -25.43 20.11 5.24
C ARG A 47 -24.34 20.11 6.30
N SER A 48 -23.38 21.01 6.15
CA SER A 48 -22.26 21.17 7.08
C SER A 48 -22.18 22.59 7.63
N LEU A 49 -21.92 22.72 8.92
CA LEU A 49 -21.62 23.97 9.59
C LEU A 49 -20.25 23.87 10.25
N GLU A 50 -19.37 24.82 9.96
CA GLU A 50 -18.10 25.00 10.64
C GLU A 50 -18.24 26.08 11.71
N LEU A 51 -17.79 25.79 12.92
CA LEU A 51 -17.85 26.71 14.05
C LEU A 51 -16.55 27.53 14.14
N GLU A 52 -16.64 28.73 14.70
CA GLU A 52 -15.47 29.62 14.89
C GLU A 52 -14.35 28.98 15.74
N THR A 53 -14.71 28.00 16.57
CA THR A 53 -13.82 27.22 17.43
C THR A 53 -13.13 26.05 16.70
N GLY A 54 -13.44 25.82 15.42
CA GLY A 54 -12.80 24.85 14.55
C GLY A 54 -13.46 23.47 14.48
N GLU A 55 -14.48 23.22 15.30
CA GLU A 55 -15.33 22.03 15.20
C GLU A 55 -16.28 22.12 14.00
N ARG A 56 -16.66 20.96 13.46
CA ARG A 56 -17.58 20.86 12.34
C ARG A 56 -18.79 20.01 12.69
N ILE A 57 -19.98 20.49 12.35
CA ILE A 57 -21.23 19.76 12.45
C ILE A 57 -21.63 19.32 11.04
N LEU A 58 -21.85 18.02 10.85
CA LEU A 58 -22.38 17.46 9.61
C LEU A 58 -23.74 16.83 9.91
N CYS A 59 -24.77 17.29 9.22
CA CYS A 59 -26.08 16.66 9.20
C CYS A 59 -26.27 16.01 7.83
N ARG A 60 -26.64 14.73 7.81
CA ARG A 60 -26.93 14.03 6.57
C ARG A 60 -28.17 13.17 6.70
N ARG A 61 -28.94 13.08 5.63
CA ARG A 61 -30.01 12.10 5.44
C ARG A 61 -29.51 11.00 4.51
N ALA A 62 -29.79 9.76 4.88
CA ALA A 62 -29.64 8.60 4.00
C ALA A 62 -30.87 7.70 4.15
N GLY A 63 -31.71 7.67 3.11
CA GLY A 63 -33.03 7.07 3.17
C GLY A 63 -33.95 7.86 4.10
N ASP A 64 -34.55 7.15 5.07
CA ASP A 64 -35.40 7.69 6.13
C ASP A 64 -34.63 8.02 7.43
N GLN A 65 -33.32 7.76 7.47
CA GLN A 65 -32.49 7.97 8.64
C GLN A 65 -31.68 9.27 8.53
N ASP A 66 -31.85 10.12 9.54
CA ASP A 66 -31.00 11.30 9.73
C ASP A 66 -29.80 10.95 10.62
N PHE A 67 -28.64 11.51 10.29
CA PHE A 67 -27.39 11.37 11.01
C PHE A 67 -26.84 12.75 11.34
N ILE A 68 -26.28 12.87 12.54
CA ILE A 68 -25.59 14.06 13.02
C ILE A 68 -24.19 13.65 13.46
N GLU A 69 -23.17 14.28 12.90
CA GLU A 69 -21.78 14.08 13.27
C GLU A 69 -21.22 15.41 13.79
N ILE A 70 -20.67 15.40 15.01
CA ILE A 70 -19.99 16.56 15.60
C ILE A 70 -18.51 16.22 15.65
N ILE A 71 -17.69 16.96 14.94
CA ILE A 71 -16.28 16.66 14.66
C ILE A 71 -15.41 17.70 15.36
N GLY A 72 -14.43 17.26 16.15
CA GLY A 72 -13.50 18.13 16.87
C GLY A 72 -12.56 18.95 15.99
N ALA A 73 -12.02 20.03 16.54
CA ALA A 73 -11.02 20.88 15.87
C ALA A 73 -9.75 20.08 15.52
N ARG A 74 -9.26 20.25 14.27
CA ARG A 74 -8.15 19.46 13.70
C ARG A 74 -6.87 19.53 14.55
N GLY A 75 -6.43 18.37 15.02
CA GLY A 75 -5.10 18.15 15.59
C GLY A 75 -4.89 16.70 16.03
N GLY A 76 -4.26 15.89 15.17
CA GLY A 76 -3.84 14.51 15.49
C GLY A 76 -4.48 13.45 14.57
N ALA A 77 -3.62 12.54 14.08
CA ALA A 77 -3.87 11.40 13.20
C ALA A 77 -5.30 10.84 13.16
N THR A 78 -5.81 10.66 11.94
CA THR A 78 -7.03 9.92 11.64
C THR A 78 -6.83 8.43 11.92
N ASP A 79 -7.18 7.97 13.11
CA ASP A 79 -7.63 6.60 13.32
C ASP A 79 -9.08 6.53 12.79
N GLU A 80 -9.26 6.03 11.57
CA GLU A 80 -10.56 5.50 11.18
C GLU A 80 -10.81 4.17 11.91
N ALA A 81 -12.04 4.03 12.40
CA ALA A 81 -12.49 2.97 13.29
C ALA A 81 -12.30 1.56 12.70
N GLU A 82 -12.15 0.57 13.60
CA GLU A 82 -12.35 -0.86 13.32
C GLU A 82 -13.54 -1.06 12.38
N VAL A 83 -13.28 -1.62 11.20
CA VAL A 83 -14.32 -1.92 10.22
C VAL A 83 -14.98 -3.23 10.65
N ALA A 84 -15.99 -3.13 11.51
CA ALA A 84 -16.85 -4.26 11.82
C ALA A 84 -17.78 -4.54 10.62
N PRO A 85 -17.78 -5.76 10.05
CA PRO A 85 -18.61 -6.09 8.91
C PRO A 85 -20.11 -6.10 9.26
N PRO A 86 -21.00 -5.97 8.26
CA PRO A 86 -22.41 -6.32 8.44
C PRO A 86 -22.53 -7.80 8.86
N ALA A 87 -23.47 -8.09 9.76
CA ALA A 87 -23.72 -9.45 10.24
C ALA A 87 -24.07 -10.38 9.07
N GLN A 88 -23.31 -11.47 8.90
CA GLN A 88 -23.58 -12.44 7.84
C GLN A 88 -24.80 -13.29 8.23
N PRO A 89 -25.81 -13.43 7.35
CA PRO A 89 -26.79 -14.50 7.49
C PRO A 89 -26.09 -15.86 7.33
N PRO A 90 -26.53 -16.92 8.03
CA PRO A 90 -25.95 -18.24 7.89
C PRO A 90 -26.05 -18.75 6.45
N ARG A 91 -24.91 -19.15 5.88
CA ARG A 91 -24.78 -19.73 4.53
C ARG A 91 -25.53 -21.06 4.46
N ARG A 92 -26.26 -21.29 3.37
CA ARG A 92 -26.82 -22.62 3.04
C ARG A 92 -25.78 -23.51 2.34
N ASP A 93 -25.97 -24.82 2.38
CA ASP A 93 -25.02 -25.78 1.81
C ASP A 93 -24.85 -25.65 0.27
N ASP A 94 -25.78 -24.99 -0.41
CA ASP A 94 -25.80 -24.71 -1.84
C ASP A 94 -25.29 -23.30 -2.22
N GLU A 95 -24.84 -22.51 -1.25
CA GLU A 95 -24.37 -21.13 -1.46
C GLU A 95 -22.84 -21.00 -1.43
N PHE A 96 -22.28 -20.11 -2.24
CA PHE A 96 -20.84 -19.81 -2.29
C PHE A 96 -20.56 -18.33 -2.56
N TYR A 97 -19.44 -17.80 -2.08
CA TYR A 97 -19.10 -16.39 -2.27
C TYR A 97 -18.35 -16.14 -3.57
N VAL A 98 -18.60 -14.98 -4.18
CA VAL A 98 -17.95 -14.54 -5.42
C VAL A 98 -17.45 -13.11 -5.28
N ILE A 99 -16.22 -12.86 -5.72
CA ILE A 99 -15.72 -11.52 -6.01
C ILE A 99 -15.45 -11.47 -7.51
N PRO A 100 -16.24 -10.69 -8.28
CA PRO A 100 -16.12 -10.67 -9.73
C PRO A 100 -14.91 -9.88 -10.20
N GLU A 101 -14.55 -10.10 -11.45
CA GLU A 101 -13.47 -9.45 -12.20
C GLU A 101 -12.11 -9.57 -11.52
N CYS A 102 -11.83 -10.75 -10.95
CA CYS A 102 -10.49 -11.09 -10.52
C CYS A 102 -9.62 -11.28 -11.77
N LEU A 103 -8.60 -10.43 -11.93
CA LEU A 103 -7.76 -10.44 -13.13
C LEU A 103 -6.71 -11.56 -13.06
N ALA A 104 -6.13 -11.73 -11.88
CA ALA A 104 -5.16 -12.76 -11.64
C ALA A 104 -5.19 -13.23 -10.19
N ARG A 105 -4.98 -14.53 -10.01
CA ARG A 105 -4.76 -15.19 -8.72
C ARG A 105 -3.64 -16.20 -8.89
N TYR A 106 -2.75 -16.27 -7.90
CA TYR A 106 -1.69 -17.26 -7.88
C TYR A 106 -1.73 -18.09 -6.60
N ASP A 107 -2.06 -19.37 -6.76
CA ASP A 107 -2.10 -20.30 -5.64
C ASP A 107 -0.71 -20.88 -5.36
N GLY A 108 0.13 -21.07 -6.38
CA GLY A 108 1.58 -21.22 -6.21
C GLY A 108 2.10 -22.61 -5.81
N LEU A 109 1.27 -23.58 -5.42
CA LEU A 109 1.78 -24.89 -4.98
C LEU A 109 2.24 -25.77 -6.13
N ASP A 110 1.32 -26.08 -7.05
CA ASP A 110 1.57 -26.99 -8.18
C ASP A 110 1.85 -26.24 -9.49
N SER A 111 1.60 -24.92 -9.49
CA SER A 111 1.75 -24.07 -10.66
C SER A 111 2.05 -22.62 -10.28
N LEU A 112 2.86 -21.97 -11.11
CA LEU A 112 3.12 -20.53 -11.08
C LEU A 112 2.24 -19.74 -12.06
N GLN A 113 1.40 -20.43 -12.81
CA GLN A 113 0.49 -19.82 -13.77
C GLN A 113 -0.66 -19.12 -13.04
N ASN A 114 -1.15 -18.04 -13.66
CA ASN A 114 -2.40 -17.41 -13.25
C ASN A 114 -3.53 -18.44 -13.29
N THR A 115 -4.26 -18.58 -12.20
CA THR A 115 -5.38 -19.53 -12.11
C THR A 115 -6.64 -19.02 -12.80
N VAL A 116 -6.72 -17.72 -13.10
CA VAL A 116 -7.80 -17.13 -13.89
C VAL A 116 -7.48 -17.36 -15.38
N PRO A 117 -8.24 -18.20 -16.09
CA PRO A 117 -7.89 -18.64 -17.44
C PRO A 117 -8.34 -17.68 -18.55
N ASP A 118 -9.16 -16.69 -18.21
CA ASP A 118 -9.74 -15.73 -19.14
C ASP A 118 -9.30 -14.29 -18.81
N GLY A 119 -9.20 -13.43 -19.81
CA GLY A 119 -8.82 -12.02 -19.64
C GLY A 119 -7.38 -11.69 -20.02
N ALA A 120 -6.94 -10.47 -19.72
CA ALA A 120 -5.66 -9.92 -20.20
C ALA A 120 -4.43 -10.67 -19.64
N LEU A 121 -4.53 -11.18 -18.41
CA LEU A 121 -3.46 -11.92 -17.74
C LEU A 121 -3.59 -13.45 -17.87
N ALA A 122 -4.47 -13.95 -18.73
CA ALA A 122 -4.63 -15.38 -18.95
C ALA A 122 -3.31 -16.03 -19.43
N GLY A 123 -2.94 -17.16 -18.82
CA GLY A 123 -1.70 -17.89 -19.15
C GLY A 123 -0.41 -17.23 -18.67
N TRP A 124 -0.51 -16.09 -17.97
CA TRP A 124 0.65 -15.41 -17.41
C TRP A 124 1.29 -16.26 -16.30
N THR A 125 2.61 -16.24 -16.14
CA THR A 125 3.36 -17.10 -15.20
C THR A 125 4.32 -16.29 -14.32
N LEU A 126 4.26 -16.48 -12.99
CA LEU A 126 5.14 -15.81 -12.05
C LEU A 126 6.61 -16.12 -12.32
N GLY A 127 7.42 -15.07 -12.33
CA GLY A 127 8.87 -15.21 -12.23
C GLY A 127 9.27 -15.35 -10.76
N LEU A 128 10.23 -16.21 -10.46
CA LEU A 128 10.76 -16.37 -9.10
C LEU A 128 12.24 -15.98 -9.04
N GLY A 129 12.62 -15.31 -7.95
CA GLY A 129 14.02 -15.14 -7.57
C GLY A 129 14.65 -16.49 -7.20
N ALA A 130 15.96 -16.61 -7.41
CA ALA A 130 16.69 -17.87 -7.27
C ALA A 130 16.63 -18.50 -5.87
N GLY A 131 16.33 -17.71 -4.83
CA GLY A 131 16.23 -18.16 -3.44
C GLY A 131 14.80 -18.42 -2.96
N VAL A 132 13.78 -18.21 -3.81
CA VAL A 132 12.39 -18.41 -3.42
C VAL A 132 12.05 -19.89 -3.41
N THR A 133 11.44 -20.34 -2.31
CA THR A 133 10.90 -21.70 -2.18
C THR A 133 9.39 -21.65 -2.01
N ILE A 134 8.72 -22.73 -2.38
CA ILE A 134 7.28 -22.88 -2.23
C ILE A 134 7.02 -24.02 -1.26
N VAL A 135 6.18 -23.77 -0.25
CA VAL A 135 5.71 -24.80 0.68
C VAL A 135 4.20 -24.84 0.70
N ALA A 136 3.61 -25.97 1.11
CA ALA A 136 2.18 -26.04 1.32
C ALA A 136 1.72 -25.09 2.45
N ALA A 137 0.50 -24.58 2.32
CA ALA A 137 -0.11 -23.68 3.29
C ALA A 137 -0.10 -24.20 4.73
N ASP A 138 -0.46 -25.46 4.94
CA ASP A 138 -0.51 -26.11 6.25
C ASP A 138 0.88 -26.16 6.92
N ALA A 139 1.92 -26.46 6.14
CA ALA A 139 3.32 -26.44 6.58
C ALA A 139 3.82 -25.02 6.93
N ALA A 140 3.08 -23.98 6.53
CA ALA A 140 3.35 -22.60 6.88
C ALA A 140 2.45 -22.06 8.02
N GLY A 141 1.56 -22.89 8.56
CA GLY A 141 0.61 -22.52 9.62
C GLY A 141 -0.63 -21.77 9.13
N LEU A 142 -0.95 -21.85 7.84
CA LEU A 142 -2.20 -21.35 7.26
C LEU A 142 -3.28 -22.45 7.28
N PRO A 143 -4.58 -22.09 7.16
CA PRO A 143 -5.65 -23.09 7.11
C PRO A 143 -5.52 -24.01 5.89
N ALA A 144 -6.21 -25.15 5.95
CA ALA A 144 -6.44 -25.95 4.76
C ALA A 144 -7.50 -25.27 3.88
N TYR A 145 -7.08 -24.74 2.74
CA TYR A 145 -7.96 -24.10 1.78
C TYR A 145 -8.77 -25.16 1.02
N ALA A 146 -9.94 -25.50 1.54
CA ALA A 146 -10.87 -26.31 0.79
C ALA A 146 -11.33 -25.54 -0.45
N GLY A 147 -11.37 -26.21 -1.61
CA GLY A 147 -12.03 -25.67 -2.79
C GLY A 147 -13.55 -25.63 -2.62
N LEU A 148 -14.28 -25.91 -3.69
CA LEU A 148 -15.72 -26.10 -3.66
C LEU A 148 -16.05 -27.53 -4.13
N PRO A 149 -16.04 -28.54 -3.23
CA PRO A 149 -16.21 -29.94 -3.60
C PRO A 149 -17.52 -30.25 -4.33
N GLN A 150 -18.59 -29.53 -3.98
CA GLN A 150 -19.89 -29.62 -4.67
C GLN A 150 -19.79 -29.26 -6.16
N ALA A 151 -18.82 -28.40 -6.50
CA ALA A 151 -18.51 -28.01 -7.86
C ALA A 151 -17.34 -28.80 -8.48
N GLY A 152 -16.75 -29.75 -7.75
CA GLY A 152 -15.53 -30.44 -8.17
C GLY A 152 -14.28 -29.54 -8.23
N ILE A 153 -14.33 -28.37 -7.57
CA ILE A 153 -13.22 -27.41 -7.55
C ILE A 153 -12.34 -27.74 -6.34
N GLU A 154 -11.06 -27.93 -6.58
CA GLU A 154 -10.04 -28.13 -5.53
C GLU A 154 -9.13 -26.90 -5.48
N ARG A 155 -8.52 -26.64 -4.31
CA ARG A 155 -7.53 -25.57 -4.14
C ARG A 155 -6.32 -26.09 -3.39
N ALA A 156 -5.17 -25.83 -3.98
CA ALA A 156 -3.87 -26.22 -3.47
C ALA A 156 -3.01 -24.97 -3.32
N VAL A 157 -3.03 -24.39 -2.13
CA VAL A 157 -2.37 -23.11 -1.85
C VAL A 157 -0.94 -23.34 -1.38
N GLY A 158 -0.02 -22.69 -2.09
CA GLY A 158 1.40 -22.61 -1.82
C GLY A 158 1.75 -21.26 -1.21
N VAL A 159 2.78 -21.30 -0.36
CA VAL A 159 3.38 -20.14 0.28
C VAL A 159 4.75 -19.93 -0.31
N PHE A 160 4.96 -18.76 -0.91
CA PHE A 160 6.24 -18.30 -1.42
C PHE A 160 7.08 -17.79 -0.25
N ARG A 161 8.15 -18.51 0.10
CA ARG A 161 9.11 -18.07 1.12
C ARG A 161 10.22 -17.26 0.47
N LEU A 162 10.29 -15.98 0.81
CA LEU A 162 11.27 -15.03 0.30
C LEU A 162 12.34 -14.84 1.38
N PRO A 163 13.60 -15.25 1.14
CA PRO A 163 14.66 -15.21 2.15
C PRO A 163 15.20 -13.81 2.45
N GLY A 164 14.71 -12.77 1.77
CA GLY A 164 15.33 -11.45 1.73
C GLY A 164 16.63 -11.43 0.91
N GLY A 165 17.25 -10.25 0.83
CA GLY A 165 18.48 -10.05 0.06
C GLY A 165 18.36 -10.34 -1.45
N ALA A 166 19.49 -10.54 -2.13
CA ALA A 166 19.58 -10.52 -3.61
C ALA A 166 18.87 -11.68 -4.33
N ALA A 167 18.47 -12.73 -3.60
CA ALA A 167 17.83 -13.92 -4.14
C ALA A 167 16.31 -13.98 -3.90
N SER A 168 15.76 -12.95 -3.26
CA SER A 168 14.33 -12.81 -2.95
C SER A 168 13.56 -12.21 -4.12
N GLY A 169 12.37 -12.74 -4.44
CA GLY A 169 11.48 -12.07 -5.39
C GLY A 169 10.37 -12.92 -5.99
N ILE A 170 9.16 -12.37 -6.06
CA ILE A 170 8.14 -12.80 -7.03
C ILE A 170 8.02 -11.68 -8.04
N LEU A 171 8.10 -12.00 -9.33
CA LEU A 171 8.02 -11.03 -10.42
C LEU A 171 6.70 -11.21 -11.13
N TYR A 172 6.04 -10.09 -11.47
CA TYR A 172 4.85 -10.06 -12.29
C TYR A 172 4.84 -8.94 -13.34
N GLY A 173 4.05 -9.13 -14.38
CA GLY A 173 4.05 -8.26 -15.56
C GLY A 173 3.29 -6.96 -15.32
N ARG A 174 3.67 -5.88 -16.02
CA ARG A 174 3.14 -4.52 -15.86
C ARG A 174 1.60 -4.43 -15.78
N GLU A 175 0.89 -5.30 -16.47
CA GLU A 175 -0.59 -5.30 -16.53
C GLU A 175 -1.27 -5.66 -15.19
N HIS A 176 -0.55 -6.17 -14.19
CA HIS A 176 -1.12 -6.45 -12.87
C HIS A 176 -1.46 -5.18 -12.08
N ILE A 177 -0.62 -4.15 -12.21
CA ILE A 177 -0.84 -2.83 -11.62
C ILE A 177 -0.87 -1.81 -12.77
N PRO A 178 -2.06 -1.36 -13.20
CA PRO A 178 -2.22 -0.53 -14.37
C PRO A 178 -1.77 0.93 -14.11
N ASP A 179 -1.59 1.69 -15.19
CA ASP A 179 -1.03 3.06 -15.15
C ASP A 179 -2.03 4.15 -14.74
N GLU A 180 -3.25 4.12 -15.30
CA GLU A 180 -4.19 5.24 -15.20
C GLU A 180 -5.62 4.82 -14.83
N VAL A 181 -5.79 3.61 -14.27
CA VAL A 181 -7.10 3.13 -13.82
C VAL A 181 -7.04 2.66 -12.37
N PRO A 182 -8.20 2.66 -11.68
CA PRO A 182 -8.29 2.10 -10.34
C PRO A 182 -7.79 0.65 -10.30
N PHE A 183 -7.21 0.25 -9.18
CA PHE A 183 -6.75 -1.12 -9.01
C PHE A 183 -6.77 -1.52 -7.54
N SER A 184 -6.77 -2.82 -7.32
CA SER A 184 -6.57 -3.39 -5.99
C SER A 184 -5.63 -4.58 -6.06
N VAL A 185 -4.87 -4.74 -4.98
CA VAL A 185 -4.05 -5.93 -4.74
C VAL A 185 -4.40 -6.51 -3.38
N SER A 186 -4.43 -7.84 -3.29
CA SER A 186 -4.67 -8.57 -2.05
C SER A 186 -3.62 -9.68 -1.91
N CYS A 187 -3.15 -9.94 -0.68
CA CYS A 187 -2.31 -11.08 -0.38
C CYS A 187 -2.26 -11.39 1.12
N LEU A 188 -1.72 -12.56 1.45
CA LEU A 188 -1.18 -12.86 2.76
C LEU A 188 0.31 -12.53 2.82
N VAL A 189 0.73 -11.96 3.95
CA VAL A 189 2.14 -11.70 4.25
C VAL A 189 2.47 -12.11 5.67
N ARG A 190 3.67 -12.67 5.85
CA ARG A 190 4.32 -12.84 7.15
C ARG A 190 5.75 -12.35 7.06
N LEU A 191 6.06 -11.22 7.68
CA LEU A 191 7.45 -10.77 7.82
C LEU A 191 8.19 -11.73 8.76
N THR A 192 9.36 -12.20 8.37
CA THR A 192 10.21 -13.06 9.21
C THR A 192 11.36 -12.28 9.85
N ALA A 193 11.64 -11.08 9.35
CA ALA A 193 12.58 -10.12 9.91
C ALA A 193 12.12 -8.69 9.58
N PRO A 194 12.55 -7.67 10.35
CA PRO A 194 12.31 -6.28 9.96
C PRO A 194 13.12 -5.94 8.71
N LEU A 195 12.54 -5.14 7.82
CA LEU A 195 13.22 -4.57 6.67
C LEU A 195 14.30 -3.59 7.14
N ALA A 196 15.54 -3.84 6.73
CA ALA A 196 16.65 -2.93 6.99
C ALA A 196 16.92 -2.02 5.78
N TYR A 197 17.36 -0.80 6.05
CA TYR A 197 17.92 0.07 5.02
C TYR A 197 19.34 -0.40 4.67
N ASP A 198 19.64 -0.48 3.38
CA ASP A 198 20.96 -0.85 2.88
C ASP A 198 21.83 0.38 2.65
N TYR A 199 22.73 0.63 3.60
CA TYR A 199 23.72 1.70 3.48
C TYR A 199 24.97 1.28 2.72
N THR A 200 25.09 0.06 2.23
CA THR A 200 26.34 -0.48 1.67
C THR A 200 26.35 -0.50 0.15
N PHE A 201 27.46 -0.05 -0.44
CA PHE A 201 27.75 -0.21 -1.85
C PHE A 201 28.79 -1.33 -2.03
N ASP A 202 28.33 -2.57 -1.99
CA ASP A 202 29.17 -3.78 -1.99
C ASP A 202 30.25 -3.78 -3.08
N ALA A 203 29.89 -3.36 -4.30
CA ALA A 203 30.81 -3.35 -5.45
C ALA A 203 32.04 -2.45 -5.25
N ARG A 204 31.97 -1.47 -4.33
CA ARG A 204 33.05 -0.54 -4.01
C ARG A 204 33.58 -0.69 -2.59
N GLY A 205 32.91 -1.47 -1.73
CA GLY A 205 33.29 -1.64 -0.32
C GLY A 205 33.14 -0.37 0.52
N VAL A 206 32.26 0.55 0.11
CA VAL A 206 31.99 1.82 0.82
C VAL A 206 30.50 1.93 1.15
N LEU A 207 30.13 2.88 2.00
CA LEU A 207 28.73 3.28 2.15
C LEU A 207 28.18 3.96 0.89
N ASN A 208 26.89 3.76 0.61
CA ASN A 208 26.18 4.42 -0.49
C ASN A 208 26.18 5.95 -0.30
N PRO A 209 26.72 6.70 -1.28
CA PRO A 209 26.68 8.16 -1.23
C PRO A 209 25.29 8.72 -1.56
N ILE A 210 24.44 7.94 -2.22
CA ILE A 210 23.09 8.36 -2.66
C ILE A 210 22.07 7.47 -1.97
N ARG A 211 21.11 8.12 -1.30
CA ARG A 211 20.06 7.49 -0.51
C ARG A 211 18.69 7.70 -1.18
N PRO A 212 18.04 6.65 -1.67
CA PRO A 212 16.66 6.73 -2.13
C PRO A 212 15.68 6.81 -0.94
N TYR A 213 14.64 7.63 -1.09
CA TYR A 213 13.53 7.78 -0.15
C TYR A 213 12.21 7.92 -0.90
N LEU A 214 11.11 7.49 -0.28
CA LEU A 214 9.78 7.95 -0.69
C LEU A 214 9.64 9.42 -0.26
N LEU A 215 9.86 10.34 -1.20
CA LEU A 215 9.79 11.77 -0.92
C LEU A 215 8.35 12.25 -1.01
N ARG A 216 7.94 13.05 -0.03
CA ARG A 216 6.63 13.71 0.03
C ARG A 216 6.83 15.21 0.16
N THR A 217 5.86 16.00 -0.25
CA THR A 217 5.92 17.46 -0.13
C THR A 217 4.51 18.04 -0.08
N ASP A 218 4.35 19.14 0.62
CA ASP A 218 3.08 19.87 0.69
C ASP A 218 2.98 20.96 -0.39
N ASP A 219 4.11 21.45 -0.89
CA ASP A 219 4.22 22.62 -1.76
C ASP A 219 5.08 22.43 -3.02
N GLY A 220 5.69 21.25 -3.19
CA GLY A 220 6.61 20.96 -4.30
C GLY A 220 8.04 21.48 -4.09
N ALA A 221 8.34 22.14 -2.97
CA ALA A 221 9.64 22.74 -2.68
C ALA A 221 10.32 22.11 -1.44
N ALA A 222 9.56 21.93 -0.36
CA ALA A 222 10.03 21.30 0.86
C ALA A 222 9.66 19.82 0.87
N PHE A 223 10.68 18.95 0.75
CA PHE A 223 10.48 17.50 0.73
C PHE A 223 10.79 16.87 2.08
N VAL A 224 9.86 16.05 2.55
CA VAL A 224 9.99 15.21 3.75
C VAL A 224 10.13 13.74 3.35
N HIS A 225 10.78 12.97 4.21
CA HIS A 225 10.94 11.53 4.08
C HIS A 225 10.95 10.89 5.45
N ASP A 226 10.58 9.62 5.50
CA ASP A 226 10.73 8.80 6.69
C ASP A 226 12.17 8.29 6.80
N CYS A 227 12.64 8.11 8.03
CA CYS A 227 14.03 7.75 8.34
C CYS A 227 14.07 6.46 9.17
N PRO A 228 14.82 5.43 8.76
CA PRO A 228 15.76 5.40 7.65
C PRO A 228 15.10 5.25 6.27
N GLY A 229 13.76 5.18 6.18
CA GLY A 229 13.03 5.20 4.90
C GLY A 229 13.19 3.92 4.10
N ALA A 230 13.44 2.80 4.78
CA ALA A 230 13.58 1.50 4.15
C ALA A 230 12.24 1.12 3.54
N LEU A 231 12.24 0.88 2.23
CA LEU A 231 11.03 0.59 1.47
C LEU A 231 11.29 -0.63 0.58
N SER A 232 10.35 -1.55 0.50
CA SER A 232 10.39 -2.67 -0.44
C SER A 232 8.98 -3.01 -0.89
N PRO A 233 8.75 -3.37 -2.17
CA PRO A 233 7.41 -3.80 -2.54
C PRO A 233 7.08 -5.10 -1.82
N LEU A 234 5.90 -5.13 -1.19
CA LEU A 234 5.21 -6.35 -0.80
C LEU A 234 4.50 -6.90 -2.04
N ILE A 235 3.67 -6.08 -2.68
CA ILE A 235 3.15 -6.30 -4.03
C ILE A 235 3.14 -4.92 -4.67
N GLY A 236 4.14 -4.61 -5.49
CA GLY A 236 4.17 -3.33 -6.18
C GLY A 236 5.33 -3.17 -7.13
N PHE A 237 5.56 -1.92 -7.48
CA PHE A 237 6.71 -1.48 -8.23
C PHE A 237 7.40 -0.37 -7.44
N CYS A 238 8.72 -0.40 -7.33
CA CYS A 238 9.49 0.69 -6.75
C CYS A 238 10.80 0.90 -7.52
N SER A 239 11.10 2.15 -7.87
CA SER A 239 12.34 2.53 -8.55
C SER A 239 12.83 3.91 -8.12
N PRO A 240 14.13 4.19 -8.31
CA PRO A 240 14.64 5.55 -8.17
C PRO A 240 13.97 6.50 -9.16
N TYR A 241 13.51 7.64 -8.66
CA TYR A 241 13.07 8.78 -9.45
C TYR A 241 14.19 9.80 -9.58
N ARG A 242 14.59 10.13 -10.81
CA ARG A 242 15.54 11.19 -11.09
C ARG A 242 14.77 12.49 -11.29
N ASN A 243 14.77 13.36 -10.27
CA ASN A 243 14.09 14.65 -10.37
C ASN A 243 14.73 15.51 -11.49
N PRO A 244 13.97 15.94 -12.50
CA PRO A 244 14.53 16.64 -13.66
C PRO A 244 15.14 18.01 -13.31
N ASN A 245 14.77 18.59 -12.16
CA ASN A 245 15.23 19.90 -11.72
C ASN A 245 16.38 19.84 -10.71
N TRP A 246 16.86 18.63 -10.37
CA TRP A 246 17.95 18.46 -9.41
C TRP A 246 19.25 18.12 -10.11
N GLU A 247 20.26 18.93 -9.82
CA GLU A 247 21.60 18.76 -10.36
C GLU A 247 22.64 19.22 -9.32
N GLU A 248 23.62 18.37 -9.04
CA GLU A 248 24.67 18.63 -8.05
C GLU A 248 26.05 18.33 -8.63
N ASP A 249 27.04 19.13 -8.22
CA ASP A 249 28.45 18.77 -8.39
C ASP A 249 28.83 17.80 -7.26
N VAL A 250 29.41 16.65 -7.63
CA VAL A 250 29.74 15.56 -6.71
C VAL A 250 31.14 15.02 -6.96
N THR A 251 31.84 14.65 -5.90
CA THR A 251 32.94 13.68 -5.97
C THR A 251 32.55 12.41 -5.23
N TYR A 252 33.11 11.28 -5.63
CA TYR A 252 32.79 9.99 -5.02
C TYR A 252 33.89 9.53 -4.05
N PRO A 253 33.54 8.84 -2.94
CA PRO A 253 34.51 8.41 -1.93
C PRO A 253 35.35 7.17 -2.36
N TRP A 254 35.61 7.01 -3.66
CA TRP A 254 36.45 5.93 -4.21
C TRP A 254 37.20 6.42 -5.46
N SER A 255 38.19 5.63 -5.88
CA SER A 255 39.04 5.95 -7.03
C SER A 255 38.24 6.05 -8.33
N PRO A 256 38.53 7.03 -9.21
CA PRO A 256 39.65 8.00 -9.12
C PRO A 256 39.34 9.26 -8.31
N TRP A 257 38.10 9.51 -7.90
CA TRP A 257 37.69 10.77 -7.26
C TRP A 257 38.31 11.02 -5.88
N ASN A 258 38.64 9.95 -5.14
CA ASN A 258 39.28 10.07 -3.84
C ASN A 258 40.80 10.31 -3.91
N ASP A 259 41.38 10.51 -5.10
CA ASP A 259 42.76 10.99 -5.21
C ASP A 259 42.86 12.46 -4.79
N ASN A 260 41.86 13.28 -5.15
CA ASN A 260 41.71 14.68 -4.74
C ASN A 260 40.25 15.11 -4.93
N TYR A 261 39.51 15.29 -3.83
CA TYR A 261 38.08 15.66 -3.90
C TYR A 261 37.81 17.05 -4.50
N ALA A 262 38.84 17.87 -4.74
CA ALA A 262 38.72 19.21 -5.32
C ALA A 262 39.12 19.30 -6.81
N ALA A 263 39.68 18.24 -7.41
CA ALA A 263 40.25 18.32 -8.75
C ALA A 263 39.19 18.29 -9.85
N ASP A 264 38.32 17.27 -9.86
CA ASP A 264 37.43 16.96 -10.98
C ASP A 264 36.06 16.44 -10.48
N PRO A 265 35.09 17.34 -10.16
CA PRO A 265 33.75 16.90 -9.80
C PRO A 265 33.00 16.32 -11.01
N ASP A 266 32.20 15.29 -10.76
CA ASP A 266 31.18 14.78 -11.69
C ASP A 266 29.86 15.53 -11.49
N ARG A 267 28.97 15.44 -12.47
CA ARG A 267 27.65 16.06 -12.46
C ARG A 267 26.57 15.03 -12.19
N LEU A 268 25.97 15.06 -11.00
CA LEU A 268 24.90 14.16 -10.60
C LEU A 268 23.54 14.75 -10.94
N GLN A 269 22.81 14.09 -11.83
CA GLN A 269 21.44 14.45 -12.19
C GLN A 269 20.40 13.64 -11.40
N GLY A 270 19.32 14.29 -10.97
CA GLY A 270 18.19 13.62 -10.34
C GLY A 270 18.26 13.44 -8.83
N ALA A 271 19.35 13.89 -8.20
CA ALA A 271 19.55 13.86 -6.77
C ALA A 271 20.03 15.24 -6.28
N ARG A 272 19.79 15.54 -5.01
CA ARG A 272 20.26 16.76 -4.36
C ARG A 272 21.10 16.43 -3.14
N ARG A 273 21.91 17.38 -2.67
CA ARG A 273 22.67 17.21 -1.43
C ARG A 273 21.74 16.99 -0.24
N ALA A 274 22.08 16.04 0.62
CA ALA A 274 21.35 15.84 1.86
C ALA A 274 21.59 17.04 2.80
N GLY A 275 20.52 17.64 3.32
CA GLY A 275 20.64 18.71 4.33
C GLY A 275 21.06 18.20 5.70
N ALA A 276 20.76 16.93 6.00
CA ALA A 276 21.18 16.18 7.18
C ALA A 276 21.00 14.67 6.91
N SER A 277 21.73 13.82 7.64
CA SER A 277 21.49 12.38 7.66
C SER A 277 20.31 12.00 8.56
N CYS A 278 19.61 10.91 8.24
CA CYS A 278 18.69 10.26 9.18
C CYS A 278 19.38 9.92 10.50
N ASP A 279 18.63 9.97 11.61
CA ASP A 279 19.12 9.57 12.92
C ASP A 279 19.65 8.12 12.88
N GLY A 280 20.88 7.94 13.37
CA GLY A 280 21.56 6.65 13.36
C GLY A 280 22.10 6.18 12.01
N ALA A 281 21.83 6.89 10.91
CA ALA A 281 22.44 6.58 9.61
C ALA A 281 23.96 6.84 9.66
N PRO A 282 24.79 5.94 9.11
CA PRO A 282 26.22 6.14 9.10
C PRO A 282 26.60 7.32 8.20
N LEU A 283 27.56 8.12 8.65
CA LEU A 283 28.10 9.25 7.88
C LEU A 283 29.30 8.80 7.05
N LEU A 284 29.49 9.44 5.90
CA LEU A 284 30.64 9.26 5.01
C LEU A 284 31.87 10.00 5.57
N ARG A 285 32.33 9.59 6.76
CA ARG A 285 33.40 10.24 7.53
C ARG A 285 34.37 9.23 8.14
N GLY A 286 35.53 9.71 8.55
CA GLY A 286 36.59 8.89 9.13
C GLY A 286 37.70 8.60 8.11
N ASP A 287 38.68 7.78 8.51
CA ASP A 287 39.91 7.60 7.72
C ASP A 287 39.66 6.96 6.35
N SER A 288 38.65 6.09 6.23
CA SER A 288 38.22 5.50 4.96
C SER A 288 37.60 6.50 3.98
N TYR A 289 37.33 7.73 4.42
CA TYR A 289 36.68 8.80 3.67
C TYR A 289 37.57 10.03 3.54
N ARG A 290 38.88 9.83 3.54
CA ARG A 290 39.86 10.88 3.25
C ARG A 290 40.42 10.69 1.85
N ASP A 291 40.73 11.79 1.17
CA ASP A 291 41.48 11.72 -0.09
C ASP A 291 42.97 11.43 0.16
N ALA A 292 43.76 11.26 -0.91
CA ALA A 292 45.19 11.01 -0.82
C ALA A 292 46.00 12.17 -0.19
N GLN A 293 45.41 13.38 -0.07
CA GLN A 293 46.00 14.52 0.64
C GLN A 293 45.54 14.61 2.10
N GLY A 294 44.67 13.70 2.54
CA GLY A 294 44.13 13.65 3.89
C GLY A 294 42.92 14.55 4.13
N ASN A 295 42.38 15.21 3.11
CA ASN A 295 41.17 16.03 3.27
C ASN A 295 39.95 15.13 3.48
N PRO A 296 39.01 15.51 4.37
CA PRO A 296 37.79 14.76 4.57
C PRO A 296 36.87 14.86 3.35
N TYR A 297 36.03 13.83 3.15
CA TYR A 297 34.98 13.83 2.13
C TYR A 297 34.04 15.04 2.30
N PRO A 298 33.79 15.84 1.24
CA PRO A 298 33.04 17.09 1.35
C PRO A 298 31.53 16.91 1.57
N HIS A 299 31.00 15.69 1.43
CA HIS A 299 29.55 15.41 1.54
C HIS A 299 29.27 14.33 2.60
N PRO A 300 29.53 14.58 3.90
CA PRO A 300 29.41 13.55 4.93
C PRO A 300 28.01 12.94 5.07
N ASP A 301 26.96 13.71 4.75
CA ASP A 301 25.56 13.28 4.78
C ASP A 301 25.10 12.60 3.47
N GLY A 302 25.91 12.72 2.41
CA GLY A 302 25.61 12.19 1.08
C GLY A 302 24.54 13.00 0.33
N PHE A 303 23.80 12.29 -0.53
CA PHE A 303 22.81 12.82 -1.44
C PHE A 303 21.48 12.08 -1.29
N VAL A 304 20.38 12.77 -1.56
CA VAL A 304 19.02 12.25 -1.49
C VAL A 304 18.41 12.20 -2.89
N MET A 305 17.72 11.09 -3.16
CA MET A 305 16.95 10.85 -4.38
C MET A 305 15.55 10.35 -4.01
N GLY A 306 14.55 10.62 -4.86
CA GLY A 306 13.21 10.09 -4.64
C GLY A 306 13.03 8.66 -5.15
N LEU A 307 11.92 8.06 -4.75
CA LEU A 307 11.42 6.79 -5.25
C LEU A 307 10.07 7.00 -5.92
N GLN A 308 9.86 6.37 -7.07
CA GLN A 308 8.53 6.05 -7.58
C GLN A 308 8.06 4.77 -6.90
N ALA A 309 6.75 4.69 -6.63
CA ALA A 309 6.15 3.56 -5.95
C ALA A 309 4.68 3.38 -6.37
N ALA A 310 4.29 2.16 -6.74
CA ALA A 310 2.89 1.80 -6.94
C ALA A 310 2.58 0.40 -6.41
N GLY A 311 1.62 0.28 -5.50
CA GLY A 311 1.27 -0.97 -4.84
C GLY A 311 1.38 -0.88 -3.32
N VAL A 312 1.59 -2.03 -2.68
CA VAL A 312 1.83 -2.16 -1.23
C VAL A 312 3.30 -2.43 -0.99
N PHE A 313 3.84 -1.78 0.03
CA PHE A 313 5.24 -1.82 0.40
C PHE A 313 5.40 -2.18 1.87
N VAL A 314 6.45 -2.94 2.20
CA VAL A 314 7.00 -2.98 3.55
C VAL A 314 7.82 -1.70 3.74
N ALA A 315 7.54 -0.97 4.81
CA ALA A 315 8.16 0.31 5.13
C ALA A 315 8.67 0.33 6.59
N ASP A 316 9.76 1.05 6.82
CA ASP A 316 10.30 1.37 8.16
C ASP A 316 10.40 0.16 9.10
N GLY A 317 10.99 -0.92 8.60
CA GLY A 317 11.15 -2.16 9.35
C GLY A 317 9.97 -3.10 9.21
N ASN A 318 8.80 -2.72 9.73
CA ASN A 318 7.68 -3.65 9.84
C ASN A 318 6.31 -3.01 9.64
N ARG A 319 6.20 -1.87 8.96
CA ARG A 319 4.90 -1.28 8.59
C ARG A 319 4.55 -1.63 7.15
N LEU A 320 3.28 -1.44 6.81
CA LEU A 320 2.82 -1.48 5.43
C LEU A 320 2.49 -0.07 4.98
N LEU A 321 2.82 0.23 3.73
CA LEU A 321 2.55 1.50 3.09
C LEU A 321 1.86 1.22 1.75
N GLY A 322 0.70 1.83 1.52
CA GLY A 322 0.09 1.87 0.20
C GLY A 322 0.61 3.10 -0.55
N ALA A 323 1.17 2.92 -1.75
CA ALA A 323 1.68 4.04 -2.55
C ALA A 323 1.16 4.02 -3.98
N ARG A 324 1.00 5.23 -4.52
CA ARG A 324 0.87 5.54 -5.95
C ARG A 324 1.53 6.90 -6.22
N LEU A 325 2.85 6.89 -6.35
CA LEU A 325 3.70 8.07 -6.49
C LEU A 325 4.65 7.87 -7.68
N SER A 326 4.58 8.77 -8.66
CA SER A 326 5.48 8.77 -9.82
C SER A 326 6.28 10.07 -9.94
N HIS A 327 5.70 11.20 -9.49
CA HIS A 327 6.27 12.54 -9.62
C HIS A 327 6.00 13.34 -8.34
N PHE A 328 6.82 13.12 -7.32
CA PHE A 328 6.58 13.71 -6.00
C PHE A 328 6.62 15.24 -6.00
N GLU A 329 7.30 15.87 -6.97
CA GLU A 329 7.36 17.32 -7.13
C GLU A 329 6.07 17.95 -7.67
N SER A 330 5.21 17.17 -8.32
CA SER A 330 3.90 17.62 -8.82
C SER A 330 2.72 16.99 -8.07
N GLN A 331 2.98 15.95 -7.27
CA GLN A 331 1.99 15.21 -6.47
C GLN A 331 2.08 15.56 -4.99
N PHE A 332 1.89 16.85 -4.69
CA PHE A 332 2.03 17.41 -3.35
C PHE A 332 0.70 17.48 -2.59
N GLY A 333 0.77 17.63 -1.26
CA GLY A 333 -0.40 17.58 -0.38
C GLY A 333 -1.04 16.18 -0.29
N THR A 334 -0.27 15.15 -0.66
CA THR A 334 -0.71 13.75 -0.68
C THR A 334 -0.42 13.08 0.66
N ALA A 335 -1.36 12.26 1.12
CA ALA A 335 -1.20 11.45 2.32
C ALA A 335 -1.12 9.98 1.90
N VAL A 336 -0.07 9.29 2.34
CA VAL A 336 0.08 7.84 2.13
C VAL A 336 -0.59 7.10 3.29
N PRO A 337 -1.42 6.07 3.05
CA PRO A 337 -1.87 5.18 4.12
C PRO A 337 -0.69 4.34 4.61
N VAL A 338 -0.42 4.42 5.92
CA VAL A 338 0.61 3.64 6.60
C VAL A 338 -0.03 2.87 7.74
N SER A 339 0.22 1.57 7.81
CA SER A 339 -0.31 0.73 8.88
C SER A 339 0.42 0.91 10.20
N ASP A 340 -0.18 0.39 11.25
CA ASP A 340 0.55 0.05 12.47
C ASP A 340 1.67 -0.95 12.18
N PRO A 341 2.68 -1.07 13.07
CA PRO A 341 3.71 -2.08 12.95
C PRO A 341 3.08 -3.48 12.92
N LEU A 342 3.45 -4.27 11.93
CA LEU A 342 3.14 -5.68 11.84
C LEU A 342 3.90 -6.47 12.92
N GLU A 343 3.23 -7.45 13.49
CA GLU A 343 3.87 -8.42 14.38
C GLU A 343 4.71 -9.39 13.54
N ILE A 344 6.03 -9.40 13.76
CA ILE A 344 6.94 -10.27 13.03
C ILE A 344 6.63 -11.74 13.37
N GLY A 345 6.55 -12.58 12.35
CA GLY A 345 6.25 -14.00 12.49
C GLY A 345 4.75 -14.35 12.50
N LEU A 346 3.85 -13.36 12.47
CA LEU A 346 2.40 -13.61 12.30
C LEU A 346 1.94 -13.33 10.87
N TRP A 347 0.94 -14.10 10.43
CA TRP A 347 0.26 -13.81 9.17
C TRP A 347 -0.65 -12.59 9.28
N HIS A 348 -0.61 -11.78 8.24
CA HIS A 348 -1.49 -10.65 8.02
C HIS A 348 -2.07 -10.77 6.61
N HIS A 349 -3.39 -10.65 6.49
CA HIS A 349 -4.01 -10.42 5.20
C HIS A 349 -4.02 -8.92 4.91
N VAL A 350 -3.66 -8.56 3.69
CA VAL A 350 -3.47 -7.19 3.26
C VAL A 350 -4.24 -6.96 1.98
N VAL A 351 -5.01 -5.88 1.94
CA VAL A 351 -5.61 -5.36 0.71
C VAL A 351 -5.24 -3.91 0.56
N MET A 352 -4.77 -3.50 -0.61
CA MET A 352 -4.73 -2.09 -0.97
C MET A 352 -5.64 -1.84 -2.17
N THR A 353 -6.38 -0.74 -2.08
CA THR A 353 -7.24 -0.25 -3.16
C THR A 353 -6.84 1.17 -3.50
N HIS A 354 -6.84 1.47 -4.80
CA HIS A 354 -6.60 2.81 -5.35
C HIS A 354 -7.79 3.15 -6.25
N ALA A 355 -8.55 4.16 -5.87
CA ALA A 355 -9.77 4.58 -6.55
C ALA A 355 -9.52 5.73 -7.54
N LEU A 356 -10.50 5.97 -8.41
CA LEU A 356 -10.39 6.94 -9.52
C LEU A 356 -10.22 8.38 -9.02
N ASP A 357 -10.81 8.70 -7.87
CA ASP A 357 -10.69 10.00 -7.19
C ASP A 357 -9.34 10.19 -6.47
N GLY A 358 -8.45 9.20 -6.52
CA GLY A 358 -7.17 9.18 -5.83
C GLY A 358 -7.25 8.68 -4.39
N THR A 359 -8.41 8.24 -3.91
CA THR A 359 -8.53 7.61 -2.59
C THR A 359 -7.72 6.32 -2.57
N VAL A 360 -6.84 6.19 -1.58
CA VAL A 360 -6.06 4.97 -1.34
C VAL A 360 -6.47 4.40 0.00
N ARG A 361 -6.87 3.13 0.03
CA ARG A 361 -7.16 2.43 1.28
C ARG A 361 -6.27 1.22 1.42
N LEU A 362 -5.78 1.01 2.64
CA LEU A 362 -5.00 -0.15 3.05
C LEU A 362 -5.76 -0.85 4.17
N TYR A 363 -6.20 -2.08 3.93
CA TYR A 363 -6.86 -2.93 4.91
C TYR A 363 -5.86 -3.98 5.40
N VAL A 364 -5.73 -4.14 6.71
CA VAL A 364 -4.81 -5.10 7.33
C VAL A 364 -5.56 -5.90 8.39
N THR A 365 -5.61 -7.22 8.24
CA THR A 365 -6.19 -8.14 9.22
C THR A 365 -5.13 -9.10 9.71
N ARG A 366 -4.89 -9.16 11.02
CA ARG A 366 -3.95 -10.11 11.62
C ARG A 366 -4.63 -11.46 11.88
N GLN A 367 -3.88 -12.55 11.76
CA GLN A 367 -4.42 -13.92 11.86
C GLN A 367 -5.17 -14.27 13.16
N ASP A 368 -4.86 -13.60 14.26
CA ASP A 368 -5.44 -13.81 15.60
C ASP A 368 -6.49 -12.75 15.95
N GLN A 369 -6.86 -11.88 15.00
CA GLN A 369 -7.85 -10.84 15.18
C GLN A 369 -9.11 -11.17 14.38
N ALA A 370 -10.27 -10.87 14.99
CA ALA A 370 -11.57 -11.06 14.36
C ALA A 370 -11.96 -9.90 13.42
N GLN A 371 -11.22 -8.79 13.44
CA GLN A 371 -11.47 -7.61 12.62
C GLN A 371 -10.13 -7.03 12.15
N GLY A 372 -10.17 -6.38 10.98
CA GLY A 372 -9.01 -5.67 10.43
C GLY A 372 -9.07 -4.17 10.69
N ALA A 373 -7.92 -3.52 10.54
CA ALA A 373 -7.79 -2.08 10.52
C ALA A 373 -7.83 -1.57 9.07
N ALA A 374 -8.32 -0.34 8.89
CA ALA A 374 -8.31 0.36 7.62
C ALA A 374 -7.54 1.67 7.77
N TYR A 375 -6.64 1.93 6.83
CA TYR A 375 -5.83 3.13 6.77
C TYR A 375 -6.13 3.83 5.45
N ALA A 376 -6.40 5.13 5.49
CA ALA A 376 -6.76 5.91 4.33
C ALA A 376 -5.70 6.95 3.98
N GLY A 377 -5.60 7.25 2.69
CA GLY A 377 -4.81 8.34 2.17
C GLY A 377 -5.35 8.81 0.83
N THR A 378 -4.66 9.77 0.24
CA THR A 378 -5.03 10.35 -1.05
C THR A 378 -3.79 10.53 -1.89
N MET A 379 -3.76 9.88 -3.05
CA MET A 379 -2.71 10.00 -4.05
C MET A 379 -3.33 9.96 -5.44
N PRO A 380 -3.03 10.93 -6.31
CA PRO A 380 -3.58 10.94 -7.66
C PRO A 380 -3.09 9.74 -8.47
N LEU A 381 -3.93 9.27 -9.41
CA LEU A 381 -3.51 8.34 -10.44
C LEU A 381 -2.35 8.94 -11.24
N CYS A 382 -1.36 8.12 -11.55
CA CYS A 382 -0.20 8.53 -12.33
C CYS A 382 0.41 7.33 -13.04
N ALA A 383 0.90 7.56 -14.26
CA ALA A 383 1.61 6.57 -15.03
C ALA A 383 2.95 6.22 -14.37
N LEU A 384 3.33 4.95 -14.44
CA LEU A 384 4.67 4.51 -14.05
C LEU A 384 5.65 4.75 -15.19
N ASP A 385 6.93 4.94 -14.89
CA ASP A 385 7.96 5.10 -15.92
C ASP A 385 7.89 3.93 -16.92
N ALA A 386 7.99 4.20 -18.22
CA ALA A 386 7.95 3.18 -19.27
C ALA A 386 9.08 2.14 -19.14
N ALA A 387 10.19 2.49 -18.48
CA ALA A 387 11.27 1.56 -18.14
C ALA A 387 10.83 0.45 -17.16
N CYS A 388 9.67 0.61 -16.51
CA CYS A 388 9.12 -0.33 -15.55
C CYS A 388 8.39 -1.47 -16.28
N THR A 389 9.15 -2.48 -16.69
CA THR A 389 8.60 -3.64 -17.40
C THR A 389 7.98 -4.68 -16.47
N TYR A 390 8.41 -4.71 -15.20
CA TYR A 390 7.95 -5.67 -14.20
C TYR A 390 7.58 -4.98 -12.90
N GLN A 391 6.62 -5.57 -12.21
CA GLN A 391 6.32 -5.34 -10.80
C GLN A 391 6.80 -6.56 -10.00
N ALA A 392 6.93 -6.43 -8.69
CA ALA A 392 7.53 -7.45 -7.87
C ALA A 392 7.05 -7.45 -6.40
N SER A 393 7.24 -8.59 -5.75
CA SER A 393 7.18 -8.77 -4.30
C SER A 393 8.57 -9.09 -3.78
N GLY A 394 9.04 -8.35 -2.77
CA GLY A 394 10.31 -8.58 -2.09
C GLY A 394 11.56 -8.36 -2.96
N VAL A 395 11.42 -7.57 -4.03
CA VAL A 395 12.52 -7.12 -4.90
C VAL A 395 12.57 -5.60 -4.90
N ASN A 396 13.57 -5.04 -4.24
CA ASN A 396 13.98 -3.65 -4.35
C ASN A 396 15.50 -3.57 -4.39
N ALA A 397 16.07 -3.90 -5.54
CA ALA A 397 17.51 -3.84 -5.78
C ALA A 397 17.79 -3.00 -7.02
N TRP A 398 18.58 -1.95 -6.87
CA TRP A 398 18.91 -1.02 -7.95
C TRP A 398 20.38 -0.68 -7.96
N THR A 399 20.91 -0.46 -9.16
CA THR A 399 22.24 0.12 -9.37
C THR A 399 22.06 1.44 -10.10
N LEU A 400 22.45 2.54 -9.45
CA LEU A 400 22.47 3.86 -10.05
C LEU A 400 23.74 4.01 -10.88
N ARG A 401 23.57 4.50 -12.11
CA ARG A 401 24.67 4.76 -13.05
C ARG A 401 24.65 6.21 -13.50
N ASN A 402 25.82 6.82 -13.61
CA ASN A 402 25.97 8.21 -14.07
C ASN A 402 27.05 8.36 -15.15
N GLY A 403 26.98 9.49 -15.85
CA GLY A 403 27.92 9.89 -16.89
C GLY A 403 27.79 9.13 -18.22
N PRO A 404 28.51 9.56 -19.27
CA PRO A 404 28.46 8.95 -20.61
C PRO A 404 28.94 7.50 -20.66
N GLY A 405 29.79 7.09 -19.70
CA GLY A 405 30.32 5.72 -19.58
C GLY A 405 29.46 4.76 -18.77
N GLY A 406 28.39 5.25 -18.11
CA GLY A 406 27.46 4.42 -17.35
C GLY A 406 28.06 3.75 -16.11
N GLU A 407 29.05 4.39 -15.46
CA GLU A 407 29.68 3.87 -14.26
C GLU A 407 28.68 3.75 -13.11
N ALA A 408 28.75 2.66 -12.33
CA ALA A 408 27.90 2.48 -11.16
C ALA A 408 28.38 3.37 -10.01
N ILE A 409 27.49 4.23 -9.53
CA ILE A 409 27.75 5.27 -8.53
C ILE A 409 27.03 5.06 -7.21
N ALA A 410 26.06 4.14 -7.17
CA ALA A 410 25.45 3.64 -5.94
C ALA A 410 24.72 2.34 -6.26
N ALA A 411 24.50 1.51 -5.25
CA ALA A 411 23.61 0.37 -5.37
C ALA A 411 22.96 0.09 -4.03
N TYR A 412 21.65 -0.11 -4.03
CA TYR A 412 20.89 -0.36 -2.80
C TYR A 412 20.04 -1.60 -2.95
N ARG A 413 19.82 -2.28 -1.83
CA ARG A 413 19.05 -3.52 -1.75
C ARG A 413 18.23 -3.56 -0.48
N MET A 414 16.94 -3.26 -0.61
CA MET A 414 16.00 -3.30 0.51
C MET A 414 15.02 -4.45 0.27
N ASN A 415 15.45 -5.70 0.48
CA ASN A 415 14.62 -6.87 0.22
C ASN A 415 14.20 -7.53 1.54
N PRO A 416 12.91 -7.56 1.90
CA PRO A 416 12.42 -8.12 3.15
C PRO A 416 12.53 -9.62 3.12
N ALA A 417 12.86 -10.21 4.27
CA ALA A 417 12.62 -11.62 4.51
C ALA A 417 11.16 -11.80 4.94
N MET A 418 10.39 -12.48 4.11
CA MET A 418 8.95 -12.62 4.30
C MET A 418 8.39 -13.85 3.61
N ASP A 419 7.21 -14.28 4.01
CA ASP A 419 6.42 -15.24 3.26
C ASP A 419 5.23 -14.51 2.63
N VAL A 420 4.86 -14.88 1.41
CA VAL A 420 3.72 -14.34 0.67
C VAL A 420 2.84 -15.48 0.17
N ALA A 421 1.52 -15.32 0.21
CA ALA A 421 0.59 -16.30 -0.34
C ALA A 421 -0.66 -15.62 -0.92
N LEU A 422 -1.35 -16.34 -1.82
CA LEU A 422 -2.61 -15.91 -2.44
C LEU A 422 -2.61 -14.46 -2.99
N PRO A 423 -1.58 -14.01 -3.75
CA PRO A 423 -1.66 -12.73 -4.41
C PRO A 423 -2.83 -12.70 -5.41
N ARG A 424 -3.66 -11.65 -5.31
CA ARG A 424 -4.78 -11.37 -6.20
C ARG A 424 -4.75 -9.94 -6.72
N PHE A 425 -5.25 -9.76 -7.94
CA PHE A 425 -5.21 -8.49 -8.66
C PHE A 425 -6.58 -8.15 -9.26
N PHE A 426 -6.95 -6.87 -9.19
CA PHE A 426 -8.21 -6.33 -9.70
C PHE A 426 -7.95 -4.96 -10.35
N HIS A 427 -8.63 -4.64 -11.45
CA HIS A 427 -8.61 -3.31 -12.09
C HIS A 427 -9.78 -2.43 -11.65
N TYR A 428 -10.13 -2.52 -10.37
CA TYR A 428 -11.05 -1.63 -9.70
C TYR A 428 -10.69 -1.51 -8.21
N ALA A 429 -11.22 -0.50 -7.53
CA ALA A 429 -11.08 -0.36 -6.08
C ALA A 429 -12.07 -1.30 -5.38
N LEU A 430 -11.57 -2.29 -4.64
CA LEU A 430 -12.41 -3.20 -3.87
C LEU A 430 -13.18 -2.45 -2.78
N SER A 431 -14.42 -2.85 -2.54
CA SER A 431 -15.21 -2.34 -1.41
C SER A 431 -14.67 -2.88 -0.07
N PRO A 432 -14.97 -2.22 1.07
CA PRO A 432 -14.61 -2.74 2.39
C PRO A 432 -15.12 -4.18 2.63
N ALA A 433 -16.31 -4.51 2.12
CA ALA A 433 -16.90 -5.84 2.24
C ALA A 433 -16.13 -6.90 1.42
N GLN A 434 -15.66 -6.55 0.23
CA GLN A 434 -14.82 -7.44 -0.58
C GLN A 434 -13.44 -7.65 0.07
N ALA A 435 -12.81 -6.59 0.58
CA ALA A 435 -11.55 -6.69 1.30
C ALA A 435 -11.65 -7.58 2.54
N TRP A 436 -12.75 -7.45 3.29
CA TRP A 436 -13.06 -8.32 4.42
C TRP A 436 -13.27 -9.78 4.01
N LEU A 437 -14.06 -10.02 2.95
CA LEU A 437 -14.31 -11.37 2.44
C LEU A 437 -13.02 -12.08 2.01
N LEU A 438 -12.10 -11.37 1.35
CA LEU A 438 -10.76 -11.89 1.03
C LEU A 438 -9.95 -12.22 2.29
N SER A 439 -10.14 -11.47 3.39
CA SER A 439 -9.47 -11.81 4.65
C SER A 439 -9.98 -13.11 5.27
N LEU A 440 -11.27 -13.40 5.14
CA LEU A 440 -11.85 -14.66 5.58
C LEU A 440 -11.36 -15.82 4.72
N GLU A 441 -11.28 -15.63 3.40
CA GLU A 441 -10.65 -16.62 2.53
C GLU A 441 -9.23 -16.91 2.98
N ALA A 442 -8.43 -15.86 3.09
CA ALA A 442 -7.02 -15.94 3.40
C ALA A 442 -6.73 -16.57 4.78
N LEU A 443 -7.42 -16.13 5.85
CA LEU A 443 -7.08 -16.50 7.22
C LEU A 443 -7.92 -17.65 7.79
N SER A 444 -9.12 -17.87 7.26
CA SER A 444 -10.02 -18.95 7.73
C SER A 444 -10.27 -20.06 6.70
N GLY A 445 -9.78 -19.91 5.47
CA GLY A 445 -9.94 -20.91 4.42
C GLY A 445 -11.31 -20.91 3.75
N LEU A 446 -12.08 -19.82 3.91
CA LEU A 446 -13.37 -19.64 3.25
C LEU A 446 -13.19 -19.64 1.71
N PHE A 447 -14.01 -20.40 0.98
CA PHE A 447 -13.95 -20.39 -0.47
C PHE A 447 -14.59 -19.12 -1.06
N VAL A 448 -13.81 -18.35 -1.82
CA VAL A 448 -14.27 -17.15 -2.54
C VAL A 448 -13.88 -17.26 -4.01
N ALA A 449 -14.87 -17.50 -4.87
CA ALA A 449 -14.68 -17.74 -6.30
C ALA A 449 -14.28 -16.48 -7.07
N ASP A 450 -13.45 -16.67 -8.10
CA ASP A 450 -13.37 -15.77 -9.26
C ASP A 450 -14.47 -16.09 -10.28
N ASP A 451 -14.52 -15.34 -11.40
CA ASP A 451 -15.58 -15.49 -12.42
C ASP A 451 -15.58 -16.87 -13.06
N HIS A 452 -14.40 -17.50 -13.21
CA HIS A 452 -14.28 -18.80 -13.84
C HIS A 452 -14.80 -19.91 -12.93
N GLU A 453 -14.36 -19.92 -11.67
CA GLU A 453 -14.87 -20.85 -10.64
C GLU A 453 -16.38 -20.65 -10.40
N ALA A 454 -16.85 -19.39 -10.43
CA ALA A 454 -18.27 -19.08 -10.29
C ALA A 454 -19.10 -19.64 -11.44
N ALA A 455 -18.62 -19.56 -12.69
CA ALA A 455 -19.30 -20.14 -13.84
C ALA A 455 -19.43 -21.66 -13.74
N GLN A 456 -18.37 -22.36 -13.26
CA GLN A 456 -18.41 -23.80 -13.04
C GLN A 456 -19.44 -24.19 -11.96
N ALA A 457 -19.43 -23.48 -10.83
CA ALA A 457 -20.36 -23.72 -9.72
C ALA A 457 -21.82 -23.45 -10.11
N LEU A 458 -22.08 -22.37 -10.84
CA LEU A 458 -23.40 -22.02 -11.39
C LEU A 458 -23.93 -23.10 -12.34
N ALA A 459 -23.08 -23.67 -13.19
CA ALA A 459 -23.47 -24.76 -14.10
C ALA A 459 -23.94 -26.02 -13.37
N LEU A 460 -23.58 -26.17 -12.08
CA LEU A 460 -23.99 -27.27 -11.21
C LEU A 460 -25.16 -26.91 -10.28
N GLY A 461 -25.76 -25.73 -10.46
CA GLY A 461 -26.95 -25.29 -9.72
C GLY A 461 -26.67 -24.70 -8.34
N LEU A 462 -25.41 -24.36 -8.03
CA LEU A 462 -25.06 -23.64 -6.80
C LEU A 462 -25.41 -22.16 -6.92
N THR A 463 -25.74 -21.53 -5.79
CA THR A 463 -26.19 -20.13 -5.73
C THR A 463 -25.04 -19.20 -5.31
N PRO A 464 -24.63 -18.23 -6.14
CA PRO A 464 -23.58 -17.29 -5.78
C PRO A 464 -24.11 -16.20 -4.84
N ILE A 465 -23.33 -15.86 -3.82
CA ILE A 465 -23.45 -14.66 -3.01
C ILE A 465 -22.40 -13.68 -3.54
N VAL A 466 -22.83 -12.77 -4.40
CA VAL A 466 -21.95 -11.75 -5.01
C VAL A 466 -21.84 -10.56 -4.06
N ILE A 467 -20.62 -10.20 -3.69
CA ILE A 467 -20.38 -8.93 -2.99
C ILE A 467 -20.20 -7.84 -4.05
N GLU A 468 -21.20 -6.98 -4.15
CA GLU A 468 -21.22 -5.90 -5.16
C GLU A 468 -20.05 -4.93 -4.99
N LYS A 469 -19.65 -4.35 -6.12
CA LYS A 469 -18.73 -3.22 -6.18
C LYS A 469 -19.41 -2.00 -5.59
N GLU A 470 -18.68 -1.16 -4.87
CA GLU A 470 -19.18 0.19 -4.59
C GLU A 470 -19.26 0.95 -5.91
N VAL A 471 -20.44 1.47 -6.25
CA VAL A 471 -20.59 2.36 -7.41
C VAL A 471 -19.97 3.69 -7.02
N SER A 472 -18.78 3.96 -7.56
CA SER A 472 -18.05 5.22 -7.41
C SER A 472 -18.71 6.37 -8.16
#